data_AF-A0A8J6QWA8-F1
#
_entry.id   AF-A0A8J6QWA8-F1
#
_cell.length_a   1.000
_cell.length_b   1.000
_cell.length_c   1.000
_cell.angle_alpha   90.00
_cell.angle_beta   90.00
_cell.angle_gamma   90.00
#
_symmetry.space_group_name_H-M   'P 1'
#
loop_
_entity.id
_entity.type
_entity.pdbx_description
1 polymer ?
#
loop_
_entity_poly.entity_id
_entity_poly.type
_entity_poly.pdbx_seq_one_letter_code
_entity_poly.pdbx_strand_id
1 'polypeptide(L)' 'MQSLVLSQASDLEELIGSIFLCGSLTATEYRWLITLSTARAAQESDKVLIDRVLYGIRHGLLQIAEVA' A
#
# COMPACT_ATOMS: atom_id res chain seq x y z
N MET A 1 -25.72 2.32 0.75
CA MET A 1 -24.53 1.49 1.04
C MET A 1 -23.26 2.08 0.41
N GLN A 2 -23.00 3.39 0.57
CA GLN A 2 -21.81 4.08 -0.01
C GLN A 2 -20.74 4.43 1.04
N SER A 3 -21.06 4.31 2.34
CA SER A 3 -20.19 4.80 3.41
C SER A 3 -18.98 3.91 3.73
N LEU A 4 -18.99 2.62 3.36
CA LEU A 4 -17.95 1.67 3.77
C LEU A 4 -16.77 1.58 2.79
N VAL A 5 -17.00 1.95 1.53
CA VAL A 5 -15.99 1.89 0.45
C VAL A 5 -15.06 3.10 0.53
N LEU A 6 -15.58 4.26 0.93
CA LEU A 6 -14.80 5.49 1.08
C LEU A 6 -13.82 5.42 2.26
N SER A 7 -14.22 4.79 3.38
CA SER A 7 -13.33 4.64 4.54
C SER A 7 -12.10 3.79 4.23
N GLN A 8 -12.25 2.68 3.51
CA GLN A 8 -11.10 1.85 3.11
C GLN A 8 -10.17 2.54 2.10
N ALA A 9 -10.71 3.39 1.22
CA ALA A 9 -9.92 4.18 0.29
C ALA A 9 -9.09 5.26 1.00
N SER A 10 -9.67 5.94 2.00
CA SER A 10 -8.96 6.88 2.87
C SER A 10 -7.82 6.19 3.63
N ASP A 11 -8.04 4.98 4.15
CA ASP A 11 -7.05 4.24 4.92
C ASP A 11 -5.84 3.81 4.06
N LEU A 12 -6.07 3.41 2.80
CA LEU A 12 -4.99 3.00 1.89
C LEU A 12 -4.16 4.19 1.40
N GLU A 13 -4.81 5.28 0.99
CA GLU A 13 -4.12 6.49 0.54
C GLU A 13 -3.26 7.09 1.65
N GLU A 14 -3.78 7.13 2.88
CA GLU A 14 -3.04 7.63 4.06
C GLU A 14 -1.84 6.73 4.38
N LEU A 15 -2.03 5.40 4.36
CA LEU A 15 -0.93 4.45 4.53
C LEU A 15 0.16 4.65 3.47
N ILE A 16 -0.22 4.73 2.20
CA ILE A 16 0.74 4.89 1.11
C ILE A 16 1.47 6.24 1.20
N GLY A 17 0.75 7.30 1.59
CA GLY A 17 1.35 8.60 1.90
C GLY A 17 2.40 8.50 3.01
N SER A 18 2.08 7.79 4.10
CA SER A 18 3.02 7.52 5.20
C SER A 18 4.27 6.75 4.73
N ILE A 19 4.09 5.72 3.90
CA ILE A 19 5.21 4.92 3.35
C ILE A 19 6.14 5.80 2.52
N PHE A 20 5.61 6.65 1.64
CA PHE A 20 6.42 7.56 0.83
C PHE A 20 7.13 8.62 1.67
N LEU A 21 6.48 9.11 2.73
CA LEU A 21 7.08 10.09 3.64
C LEU A 21 8.20 9.48 4.48
N CYS A 22 7.99 8.28 5.02
CA CYS A 22 8.95 7.60 5.88
C CYS A 22 10.07 6.90 5.09
N GLY A 23 9.83 6.62 3.80
CA GLY A 23 10.75 5.85 2.96
C GLY A 23 10.80 4.36 3.31
N SER A 24 9.87 3.88 4.15
CA SER A 24 9.85 2.51 4.62
C SER A 24 8.45 2.01 4.95
N LEU A 25 8.29 0.70 4.96
CA LEU A 25 7.09 0.00 5.44
C LEU A 25 7.47 -1.27 6.20
N THR A 26 6.60 -1.75 7.08
CA THR A 26 6.78 -3.01 7.79
C THR A 26 6.54 -4.21 6.85
N ALA A 27 7.09 -5.38 7.22
CA ALA A 27 6.81 -6.63 6.52
C ALA A 27 5.31 -7.00 6.48
N THR A 28 4.54 -6.57 7.48
CA THR A 28 3.09 -6.82 7.54
C THR A 28 2.35 -5.96 6.53
N GLU A 29 2.65 -4.67 6.44
CA GLU A 29 2.08 -3.76 5.43
C GLU A 29 2.45 -4.24 4.03
N TYR A 30 3.69 -4.65 3.80
CA TYR A 30 4.12 -5.21 2.52
C TYR A 30 3.27 -6.42 2.10
N ARG A 31 3.07 -7.41 2.99
CA ARG A 31 2.23 -8.58 2.70
C ARG A 31 0.77 -8.22 2.44
N TRP A 32 0.25 -7.23 3.17
CA TRP A 32 -1.11 -6.75 2.98
C TRP A 32 -1.29 -6.10 1.60
N LEU A 33 -0.34 -5.25 1.18
CA LEU A 33 -0.34 -4.62 -0.15
C LEU A 33 -0.28 -5.65 -1.28
N ILE A 34 0.53 -6.71 -1.15
CA ILE A 34 0.57 -7.83 -2.12
C ILE A 34 -0.78 -8.57 -2.20
N THR A 35 -1.44 -8.74 -1.06
CA THR A 35 -2.76 -9.39 -1.03
C THR A 35 -3.80 -8.50 -1.73
N LEU A 36 -3.75 -7.20 -1.51
CA LEU A 36 -4.64 -6.24 -2.17
C LEU A 36 -4.39 -6.14 -3.68
N SER A 37 -3.13 -6.14 -4.13
CA SER A 37 -2.82 -6.04 -5.57
C SER A 37 -3.36 -7.21 -6.40
N THR A 38 -3.48 -8.39 -5.78
CA THR A 38 -4.02 -9.60 -6.42
C THR A 38 -5.54 -9.75 -6.24
N ALA A 39 -6.17 -8.91 -5.43
CA ALA A 39 -7.61 -8.96 -5.19
C ALA A 39 -8.39 -8.49 -6.42
N ARG A 40 -9.26 -9.37 -6.94
CA ARG A 40 -10.07 -9.08 -8.14
C ARG A 40 -11.03 -7.89 -7.97
N ALA A 41 -11.41 -7.59 -6.72
CA ALA A 41 -12.33 -6.51 -6.39
C ALA A 41 -11.65 -5.16 -6.08
N ALA A 42 -10.31 -5.09 -6.13
CA ALA A 42 -9.60 -3.84 -5.89
C ALA A 42 -9.87 -2.82 -6.99
N GLN A 43 -10.07 -1.55 -6.61
CA GLN A 43 -10.23 -0.46 -7.56
C GLN A 43 -8.93 -0.22 -8.32
N GLU A 44 -9.02 0.26 -9.55
CA GLU A 44 -7.85 0.48 -10.40
C GLU A 44 -6.91 1.55 -9.81
N SER A 45 -7.47 2.59 -9.18
CA SER A 45 -6.71 3.62 -8.46
C SER A 45 -5.84 3.03 -7.36
N ASP A 46 -6.39 2.11 -6.57
CA ASP A 46 -5.70 1.46 -5.46
C ASP A 46 -4.52 0.63 -5.98
N LYS A 47 -4.74 -0.10 -7.07
CA LYS A 47 -3.68 -0.88 -7.72
C LYS A 47 -2.53 -0.01 -8.19
N VAL A 48 -2.82 1.14 -8.81
CA VAL A 48 -1.78 2.09 -9.25
C VAL A 48 -0.95 2.58 -8.06
N LEU A 49 -1.57 2.87 -6.92
CA LEU A 49 -0.85 3.31 -5.72
C LEU A 49 0.02 2.18 -5.16
N ILE A 50 -0.53 0.96 -5.05
CA ILE A 50 0.20 -0.22 -4.59
C ILE A 50 1.40 -0.50 -5.51
N ASP A 51 1.20 -0.47 -6.83
CA ASP A 51 2.26 -0.71 -7.81
C ASP A 51 3.43 0.28 -7.67
N ARG A 52 3.16 1.54 -7.32
CA ARG A 52 4.21 2.53 -7.07
C ARG A 52 5.03 2.19 -5.82
N VAL A 53 4.39 1.70 -4.76
CA VAL A 53 5.10 1.22 -3.56
C VAL A 53 5.96 0.01 -3.91
N LEU A 54 5.41 -0.98 -4.61
CA LEU A 54 6.14 -2.18 -5.02
C LEU A 54 7.30 -1.86 -5.98
N TYR A 55 7.12 -0.89 -6.87
CA TYR A 55 8.19 -0.35 -7.69
C TYR A 55 9.30 0.26 -6.83
N GLY A 56 8.94 1.11 -5.86
CA GLY A 56 9.89 1.72 -4.94
C GLY A 56 10.74 0.70 -4.20
N ILE A 57 10.13 -0.38 -3.71
CA ILE A 57 10.86 -1.47 -3.03
C ILE A 57 11.82 -2.17 -4.00
N ARG A 58 11.34 -2.56 -5.18
CA ARG A 58 12.12 -3.29 -6.19
C ARG A 58 13.37 -2.53 -6.64
N HIS A 59 13.30 -1.21 -6.66
CA HIS A 59 14.39 -0.33 -7.06
C HIS A 59 15.20 0.25 -5.88
N GLY A 60 14.93 -0.19 -4.65
CA GLY A 60 15.65 0.25 -3.46
C GLY A 60 15.35 1.68 -3.00
N LEU A 61 14.24 2.26 -3.47
CA LEU A 61 13.75 3.59 -3.07
C LEU A 61 12.95 3.55 -1.77
N LEU A 62 12.35 2.41 -1.47
CA LEU A 62 11.63 2.13 -0.23
C LEU A 62 12.21 0.90 0.44
N GLN A 63 12.27 0.88 1.77
CA GLN A 63 12.81 -0.23 2.54
C GLN A 63 11.73 -0.97 3.30
N ILE A 64 11.82 -2.30 3.35
CA ILE A 64 10.99 -3.10 4.26
C ILE A 64 11.70 -3.13 5.62
N ALA A 65 11.16 -2.43 6.60
CA ALA A 65 11.65 -2.43 7.96
C ALA A 65 11.27 -3.74 8.65
N GLU A 66 12.26 -4.40 9.26
CA GLU A 66 12.01 -5.48 10.22
C GLU A 66 11.61 -4.84 11.55
N VAL A 67 10.44 -5.21 12.07
CA VAL A 67 10.06 -4.87 13.44
C VAL A 67 10.90 -5.77 14.33
N ALA A 68 11.89 -5.19 15.02
CA ALA A 68 12.72 -5.86 16.02
C ALA A 68 11.91 -6.28 17.26
#